data_AF-A0A915C8Y2-F1
#
_entry.id   AF-A0A915C8Y2-F1
#
_cell.length_a   1.000
_cell.length_b   1.000
_cell.length_c   1.000
_cell.angle_alpha   90.00
_cell.angle_beta   90.00
_cell.angle_gamma   90.00
#
_symmetry.space_group_name_H-M   'P 1'
#
loop_
_entity.id
_entity.type
_entity.pdbx_description
1 polymer ?
#
loop_
_entity_poly.entity_id
_entity_poly.type
_entity_poly.pdbx_seq_one_letter_code
_entity_poly.pdbx_strand_id
1 'polypeptide(L)'
;MQRAPSPTYLHREIVRRLRLLHHYDVLRCDRATSCHGLEIRVPFLDKKFVDLVVRLPPTYKLMVGKLEKYILRSAFEGWLPDEVLWRSKEGFSEALGL
;
A
#
# COMPACT_ATOMS: atom_id res chain seq x y z
N MET A 1 0.19 -8.76 -6.47
CA MET A 1 1.24 -7.93 -7.10
C MET A 1 2.51 -8.71 -7.40
N GLN A 2 2.97 -9.62 -6.51
CA GLN A 2 4.11 -10.53 -6.80
C GLN A 2 3.89 -11.43 -8.03
N ARG A 3 2.64 -11.82 -8.33
CA ARG A 3 2.28 -12.67 -9.48
C ARG A 3 1.69 -11.90 -10.67
N ALA A 4 2.00 -10.61 -10.80
CA ALA A 4 1.45 -9.82 -11.91
C ALA A 4 2.03 -10.32 -13.26
N PRO A 5 1.21 -10.62 -14.27
CA PRO A 5 1.67 -11.17 -15.55
C PRO A 5 2.52 -10.20 -16.38
N SER A 6 2.37 -8.89 -16.18
CA SER A 6 3.21 -7.88 -16.82
C SER A 6 3.27 -6.57 -16.01
N PRO A 7 4.30 -5.73 -16.21
CA PRO A 7 4.37 -4.41 -15.57
C PRO A 7 3.16 -3.53 -15.91
N THR A 8 2.68 -3.59 -17.16
CA THR A 8 1.51 -2.84 -17.63
C THR A 8 0.23 -3.30 -16.93
N TYR A 9 0.05 -4.62 -16.79
CA TYR A 9 -1.08 -5.17 -16.04
C TYR A 9 -1.06 -4.71 -14.58
N LEU A 10 0.11 -4.78 -13.93
CA LEU A 10 0.28 -4.30 -12.56
C LEU A 10 -0.13 -2.83 -12.42
N HIS A 11 0.32 -1.97 -13.33
CA HIS A 11 -0.03 -0.56 -13.32
C HIS A 11 -1.54 -0.33 -13.46
N ARG A 12 -2.18 -0.98 -14.43
CA ARG A 12 -3.64 -0.88 -14.64
C ARG A 12 -4.42 -1.34 -13.41
N GLU A 13 -3.99 -2.43 -12.78
CA GLU A 13 -4.62 -2.96 -11.58
C GLU A 13 -4.45 -2.03 -10.37
N ILE A 14 -3.28 -1.40 -10.21
CA ILE A 14 -3.06 -0.38 -9.17
C ILE A 14 -4.02 0.80 -9.37
N VAL A 15 -4.10 1.34 -10.59
CA VAL A 15 -5.00 2.46 -10.91
C VAL A 15 -6.46 2.09 -10.69
N ARG A 16 -6.86 0.87 -11.09
CA ARG A 16 -8.22 0.37 -10.84
C ARG A 16 -8.53 0.30 -9.35
N ARG A 17 -7.62 -0.23 -8.54
CA ARG A 17 -7.78 -0.29 -7.07
C ARG A 17 -7.85 1.10 -6.45
N LEU A 18 -7.00 2.03 -6.88
CA LEU A 18 -7.04 3.41 -6.41
C LEU A 18 -8.41 4.05 -6.66
N ARG A 19 -9.01 3.81 -7.83
CA ARG A 19 -10.36 4.30 -8.15
C ARG A 19 -11.45 3.70 -7.28
N LEU A 20 -11.28 2.46 -6.82
CA LEU A 20 -12.29 1.74 -6.03
C LEU A 20 -12.08 1.86 -4.50
N LEU A 21 -11.00 2.49 -4.04
CA LEU A 21 -10.69 2.62 -2.60
C LEU A 21 -11.85 3.18 -1.77
N HIS A 22 -12.61 4.11 -2.34
CA HIS A 22 -13.76 4.75 -1.71
C HIS A 22 -14.95 3.80 -1.45
N HIS A 23 -14.99 2.63 -2.08
CA HIS A 23 -15.96 1.57 -1.78
C HIS A 23 -15.45 0.54 -0.76
N TYR A 24 -14.15 0.55 -0.45
CA TYR A 24 -13.50 -0.46 0.39
C TYR A 24 -12.79 0.17 1.60
N ASP A 25 -11.46 0.23 1.58
CA ASP A 25 -10.65 0.62 2.74
C ASP A 25 -10.99 2.02 3.26
N VAL A 26 -11.20 2.99 2.36
CA VAL A 26 -11.51 4.37 2.75
C VAL A 26 -12.90 4.45 3.38
N LEU A 27 -13.89 3.75 2.82
CA LEU A 27 -15.24 3.70 3.39
C LEU A 27 -15.21 3.11 4.81
N ARG A 28 -14.48 2.00 4.98
CA ARG A 28 -14.36 1.36 6.29
C ARG A 28 -13.69 2.28 7.30
N CYS A 29 -12.54 2.87 6.95
CA CYS A 29 -11.80 3.77 7.84
C CYS A 29 -12.63 5.00 8.22
N ASP A 30 -13.29 5.63 7.24
CA ASP A 30 -14.14 6.80 7.46
C ASP A 30 -15.31 6.49 8.40
N ARG A 31 -16.10 5.44 8.10
CA ARG A 31 -17.27 5.08 8.91
C ARG A 31 -16.93 4.60 10.31
N ALA A 32 -15.85 3.83 10.45
CA ALA A 32 -15.42 3.28 11.74
C ALA A 32 -14.82 4.34 12.68
N THR A 33 -14.34 5.47 12.16
CA THR A 33 -13.76 6.54 12.98
C THR A 33 -14.75 7.68 13.22
N SER A 34 -15.50 8.07 12.20
CA SER A 34 -16.51 9.13 12.30
C SER A 34 -17.65 8.80 13.26
N CYS A 35 -18.02 7.52 13.43
CA CYS A 35 -19.02 7.12 14.43
C CYS A 35 -18.59 7.40 15.88
N HIS A 36 -17.29 7.65 16.10
CA HIS A 36 -16.72 8.01 17.40
C HIS A 36 -16.22 9.47 17.44
N GLY A 37 -16.61 10.31 16.47
CA GLY A 37 -16.20 11.72 16.43
C GLY A 37 -14.71 11.91 16.13
N LEU A 38 -14.03 10.90 15.60
CA LEU A 38 -12.60 10.93 15.27
C LEU A 38 -12.40 11.21 13.77
N GLU A 39 -11.43 12.06 13.44
CA GLU A 39 -11.00 12.31 12.07
C GLU A 39 -9.69 11.57 11.77
N ILE A 40 -9.71 10.67 10.79
CA ILE A 40 -8.51 9.95 10.34
C ILE A 40 -7.81 10.68 9.19
N ARG A 41 -6.48 10.71 9.24
CA ARG A 41 -5.63 11.19 8.14
C ARG A 41 -4.97 10.00 7.44
N VAL A 42 -4.88 10.07 6.10
CA VAL A 42 -4.36 9.00 5.24
C VAL A 42 -3.21 9.49 4.35
N PRO A 43 -1.99 9.69 4.89
CA PRO A 43 -0.88 10.33 4.15
C PRO A 43 -0.51 9.65 2.82
N PHE A 44 -0.65 8.32 2.74
CA PHE A 44 -0.38 7.57 1.50
C PHE A 44 -1.38 7.85 0.37
N LEU A 45 -2.51 8.51 0.65
CA LEU A 45 -3.48 8.96 -0.35
C LEU A 45 -3.39 10.46 -0.64
N ASP A 46 -2.33 11.12 -0.16
CA ASP A 46 -2.03 12.49 -0.59
C ASP A 46 -1.89 12.56 -2.11
N LYS A 47 -2.44 13.62 -2.72
CA LYS A 47 -2.48 13.78 -4.17
C LYS A 47 -1.07 13.81 -4.77
N LYS A 48 -0.12 14.52 -4.16
CA LYS A 48 1.26 14.62 -4.68
C LYS A 48 1.97 13.27 -4.58
N PHE A 49 1.77 12.56 -3.47
CA PHE A 49 2.32 11.22 -3.30
C PHE A 49 1.75 10.23 -4.32
N VAL A 50 0.43 10.21 -4.51
CA VAL A 50 -0.22 9.35 -5.50
C VAL A 50 0.26 9.67 -6.91
N ASP A 51 0.35 10.95 -7.28
CA ASP A 51 0.85 11.38 -8.59
C ASP A 51 2.29 10.91 -8.85
N LEU A 52 3.17 11.04 -7.85
CA LEU A 52 4.55 10.53 -7.91
C LEU A 52 4.56 9.02 -8.14
N VAL A 53 3.82 8.28 -7.30
CA VAL A 53 3.80 6.81 -7.38
C VAL A 53 3.22 6.36 -8.70
N VAL A 54 2.13 6.95 -9.20
CA VAL A 54 1.50 6.56 -10.48
C VAL A 54 2.48 6.74 -11.65
N ARG A 55 3.27 7.82 -11.67
CA ARG A 55 4.27 8.09 -12.72
C ARG A 55 5.50 7.19 -12.68
N LEU A 56 5.79 6.58 -11.53
CA LEU A 56 6.94 5.68 -11.39
C LEU A 56 6.83 4.49 -12.36
N PRO A 57 7.92 4.11 -13.08
CA PRO A 57 7.89 2.97 -13.97
C PRO A 57 7.41 1.71 -13.24
N PRO A 58 6.44 0.95 -13.78
CA PRO A 58 5.83 -0.17 -13.06
C PRO A 58 6.82 -1.28 -12.70
N THR A 59 7.95 -1.35 -13.40
CA THR A 59 9.08 -2.25 -13.11
C THR A 59 9.63 -2.07 -11.69
N TYR A 60 9.65 -0.84 -11.16
CA TYR A 60 10.06 -0.58 -9.78
C TYR A 60 9.07 -1.12 -8.73
N LYS A 61 7.83 -1.41 -9.14
CA LYS A 61 6.78 -1.96 -8.29
C LYS A 61 6.62 -3.48 -8.46
N LEU A 62 7.33 -4.07 -9.43
CA LEU A 62 7.43 -5.52 -9.57
C LEU A 62 8.43 -6.05 -8.55
N MET A 63 8.11 -7.23 -8.01
CA MET A 63 8.76 -7.77 -6.81
C MET A 63 9.22 -9.21 -7.08
N VAL A 64 10.01 -9.39 -8.15
CA VAL A 64 10.59 -10.69 -8.50
C VAL A 64 11.77 -10.94 -7.57
N GLY A 65 11.67 -11.95 -6.71
CA GLY A 65 12.72 -12.28 -5.74
C GLY A 65 12.91 -11.25 -4.62
N LYS A 66 11.94 -10.33 -4.43
CA LYS A 66 12.00 -9.27 -3.41
C LYS A 66 10.74 -9.28 -2.53
N LEU A 67 10.90 -8.79 -1.30
CA LEU A 67 9.80 -8.59 -0.37
C LEU A 67 8.79 -7.56 -0.90
N GLU A 68 7.53 -7.65 -0.48
CA GLU A 68 6.53 -6.70 -0.92
C GLU A 68 6.86 -5.26 -0.54
N LYS A 69 6.47 -4.30 -1.39
CA LYS A 69 6.74 -2.87 -1.19
C LYS A 69 8.24 -2.55 -1.05
N TYR A 70 9.11 -3.35 -1.68
CA TYR A 70 10.58 -3.21 -1.58
C TYR A 70 11.07 -1.75 -1.74
N ILE A 71 10.69 -1.06 -2.82
CA ILE A 71 11.13 0.33 -3.04
C ILE A 71 10.70 1.28 -1.92
N LEU A 72 9.51 1.06 -1.34
CA LEU A 72 9.05 1.85 -0.21
C LEU A 72 9.88 1.53 1.03
N ARG A 73 10.16 0.25 1.30
CA ARG A 73 10.98 -0.18 2.45
C ARG A 73 12.39 0.38 2.34
N SER A 74 13.04 0.27 1.19
CA SER A 74 14.39 0.82 0.98
C SER A 74 14.47 2.33 1.18
N ALA A 75 13.39 3.08 0.93
CA ALA A 75 13.36 4.52 1.19
C ALA A 75 13.42 4.89 2.68
N PHE A 76 13.23 3.94 3.59
CA PHE A 76 13.28 4.13 5.06
C PHE A 76 14.43 3.35 5.72
N GLU A 77 15.40 2.85 4.96
CA GLU A 77 16.63 2.27 5.53
C GLU A 77 17.34 3.32 6.41
N GLY A 78 17.75 2.91 7.61
CA GLY A 78 18.32 3.80 8.63
C GLY A 78 17.32 4.65 9.42
N TRP A 79 16.03 4.64 9.05
CA TRP A 79 14.97 5.34 9.78
C TRP A 79 14.16 4.42 10.70
N LEU A 80 14.10 3.13 10.36
CA LEU A 80 13.36 2.11 11.12
C LEU A 80 14.27 0.92 11.43
N PRO A 81 14.03 0.19 12.54
CA PRO A 81 14.73 -1.06 12.81
C PRO A 81 14.53 -2.08 11.69
N ASP A 82 15.61 -2.77 11.31
CA ASP A 82 15.60 -3.74 10.19
C ASP A 82 14.57 -4.87 10.38
N GLU A 83 14.36 -5.30 11.61
CA GLU A 83 13.37 -6.32 11.97
C GLU A 83 11.94 -5.90 11.61
N VAL A 84 11.61 -4.60 11.66
CA VAL A 84 10.31 -4.06 11.26
C VAL A 84 10.31 -3.80 9.75
N LEU A 85 11.39 -3.20 9.25
CA LEU A 85 11.51 -2.77 7.86
C LEU A 85 11.48 -3.93 6.87
N TRP A 86 12.01 -5.08 7.26
CA TRP A 86 12.09 -6.28 6.42
C TRP A 86 11.20 -7.43 6.88
N ARG A 87 10.26 -7.15 7.79
CA ARG A 87 9.23 -8.11 8.20
C ARG A 87 8.28 -8.44 7.05
N SER A 88 8.03 -9.73 6.85
CA SER A 88 6.97 -10.23 5.96
C SER A 88 5.60 -9.73 6.39
N LYS A 89 4.74 -9.42 5.43
CA LYS A 89 3.35 -9.07 5.72
C LYS A 89 2.58 -10.28 6.26
N GLU A 90 2.09 -10.14 7.47
CA GLU A 90 1.01 -10.97 8.02
C GLU A 90 -0.35 -10.34 7.71
N GLY A 91 -1.35 -11.17 7.39
CA GLY A 91 -2.71 -10.72 7.16
C GLY A 91 -3.31 -10.07 8.40
N PHE A 92 -4.18 -9.07 8.22
CA PHE A 92 -4.84 -8.42 9.35
C PHE A 92 -5.72 -9.39 10.15
N SER A 93 -6.33 -10.38 9.51
CA SER A 93 -7.07 -11.46 10.19
C SER A 93 -6.15 -12.36 11.02
N GLU A 94 -5.04 -12.81 10.43
CA GLU A 94 -4.03 -13.64 11.11
C GLU A 94 -3.45 -12.92 12.33
N ALA A 95 -3.18 -11.62 12.21
CA ALA A 95 -2.67 -10.79 13.31
C ALA A 95 -3.70 -10.56 14.44
N LEU A 96 -5.00 -10.67 14.15
CA LEU A 96 -6.07 -10.57 15.15
C LEU A 96 -6.45 -11.92 15.76
N GLY A 97 -5.85 -13.03 15.30
CA GLY A 97 -6.19 -14.38 15.74
C GLY A 97 -7.53 -14.89 15.21
N LEU A 98 -8.00 -14.35 14.07
CA LEU A 98 -9.21 -14.77 13.36
C LEU A 98 -8.91 -15.68 12.17
#